data_AF-A0A7J4MIR8-F1
#
_entry.id   AF-A0A7J4MIR8-F1
#
_cell.length_a   1.000
_cell.length_b   1.000
_cell.length_c   1.000
_cell.angle_alpha   90.00
_cell.angle_beta   90.00
_cell.angle_gamma   90.00
#
_symmetry.space_group_name_H-M   'P 1'
#
loop_
_entity.id
_entity.type
_entity.pdbx_description
1 polymer ?
#
loop_
_entity_poly.entity_id
_entity_poly.type
_entity_poly.pdbx_seq_one_letter_code
_entity_poly.pdbx_strand_id
1 'polypeptide(L)'
;MEIMTSNTETIPGFKITKSLGVATGSTVRAKHIGKDILAGLKNIVGGELKAYTELLMEARTEALGRMMMDGAQRGANAVVNVRFATSSVAGGAAELFAYGTAVVVEQE
;
A
#
# COMPACT_ATOMS: atom_id res chain seq x y z
N MET A 1 3.74 1.83 -16.62
CA MET A 1 5.12 1.54 -16.18
C MET A 1 5.01 0.67 -14.96
N GLU A 2 5.48 -0.57 -15.05
CA GLU A 2 5.51 -1.50 -13.92
C GLU A 2 6.89 -1.38 -13.27
N ILE A 3 6.96 -0.98 -11.99
CA ILE A 3 8.21 -0.95 -11.22
C ILE A 3 8.20 -2.11 -10.22
N MET A 4 9.37 -2.72 -9.97
CA MET A 4 9.45 -3.86 -9.05
C MET A 4 9.20 -3.42 -7.61
N THR A 5 8.65 -4.31 -6.80
CA THR A 5 8.53 -4.06 -5.35
C THR A 5 9.06 -5.25 -4.56
N SER A 6 9.68 -4.98 -3.42
CA SER A 6 10.07 -6.01 -2.46
C SER A 6 9.83 -5.56 -1.02
N ASN A 7 9.48 -6.51 -0.15
CA ASN A 7 9.46 -6.29 1.29
C ASN A 7 10.83 -6.53 1.95
N THR A 8 11.84 -6.98 1.20
CA THR A 8 13.25 -7.01 1.62
C THR A 8 13.98 -5.74 1.17
N GLU A 9 15.13 -5.45 1.77
CA GLU A 9 15.98 -4.28 1.48
C GLU A 9 16.65 -4.35 0.10
N THR A 10 16.75 -5.55 -0.49
CA THR A 10 17.34 -5.80 -1.81
C THR A 10 16.44 -6.74 -2.64
N ILE A 11 16.71 -6.85 -3.94
CA ILE A 11 16.05 -7.81 -4.84
C ILE A 11 17.13 -8.80 -5.31
N PRO A 12 17.01 -10.11 -5.04
CA PRO A 12 18.00 -11.10 -5.49
C PRO A 12 18.21 -11.06 -7.01
N GLY A 13 19.47 -11.12 -7.45
CA GLY A 13 19.86 -11.01 -8.87
C GLY A 13 19.87 -9.58 -9.43
N PHE A 14 19.68 -8.57 -8.56
CA PHE A 14 19.74 -7.16 -8.92
C PHE A 14 20.62 -6.38 -7.95
N LYS A 15 21.41 -5.46 -8.50
CA LYS A 15 22.22 -4.51 -7.75
C LYS A 15 21.55 -3.14 -7.73
N ILE A 16 21.41 -2.55 -6.54
CA ILE A 16 20.96 -1.15 -6.38
C ILE A 16 22.08 -0.21 -6.85
N THR A 17 21.82 0.61 -7.85
CA THR A 17 22.78 1.59 -8.39
C THR A 17 22.50 3.02 -7.92
N LYS A 18 21.25 3.34 -7.56
CA LYS A 18 20.86 4.64 -6.97
C LYS A 18 19.75 4.47 -5.94
N SER A 19 19.81 5.28 -4.88
CA SER A 19 18.70 5.48 -3.94
C SER A 19 18.08 6.85 -4.17
N LEU A 20 16.76 6.89 -4.27
CA LEU A 20 15.96 8.09 -4.58
C LEU A 20 15.13 8.56 -3.38
N GLY A 21 15.42 8.02 -2.19
CA GLY A 21 14.74 8.33 -0.95
C GLY A 21 13.43 7.56 -0.77
N VAL A 22 12.64 7.99 0.21
CA VAL A 22 11.40 7.31 0.58
C VAL A 22 10.35 7.49 -0.51
N ALA A 23 9.69 6.41 -0.91
CA ALA A 23 8.47 6.42 -1.70
C ALA A 23 7.24 6.24 -0.83
N THR A 24 6.17 6.95 -1.17
CA THR A 24 4.98 7.03 -0.33
C THR A 24 3.70 7.02 -1.14
N GLY A 25 2.66 6.39 -0.59
CA GLY A 25 1.31 6.45 -1.13
C GLY A 25 0.30 6.14 -0.04
N SER A 26 -0.77 6.91 0.05
CA SER A 26 -1.84 6.65 1.01
C SER A 26 -3.22 6.75 0.39
N THR A 27 -4.20 6.15 1.07
CA THR A 27 -5.63 6.32 0.80
C THR A 27 -6.38 6.40 2.13
N VAL A 28 -7.46 7.17 2.15
CA VAL A 28 -8.27 7.40 3.35
C VAL A 28 -9.67 6.86 3.11
N ARG A 29 -10.14 5.98 4.00
CA ARG A 29 -11.46 5.36 3.92
C ARG A 29 -12.33 5.84 5.08
N ALA A 30 -13.56 6.27 4.77
CA ALA A 30 -14.53 6.74 5.76
C ALA A 30 -15.26 5.59 6.47
N LYS A 31 -15.55 5.75 7.76
CA LYS A 31 -16.32 4.83 8.61
C LYS A 31 -17.76 4.65 8.11
N HIS A 32 -18.32 5.60 7.36
CA HIS A 32 -19.65 5.46 6.78
C HIS A 32 -19.74 4.30 5.78
N ILE A 33 -18.68 4.07 4.98
CA ILE A 33 -18.57 2.87 4.14
C ILE A 33 -18.61 1.61 5.03
N GLY A 34 -17.91 1.62 6.17
CA GLY A 34 -17.96 0.52 7.13
C GLY A 34 -19.34 0.32 7.78
N LYS A 35 -20.10 1.40 8.04
CA LYS A 35 -21.43 1.34 8.64
C LYS A 35 -22.46 0.71 7.69
N ASP A 36 -22.40 1.06 6.41
CA ASP A 36 -23.27 0.48 5.37
C ASP A 36 -22.96 -1.01 5.17
N ILE A 37 -21.67 -1.37 5.19
CA ILE A 37 -21.22 -2.77 5.18
C ILE A 37 -21.73 -3.54 6.41
N LEU A 38 -21.59 -2.99 7.62
CA LEU A 38 -22.09 -3.63 8.85
C LEU A 38 -23.62 -3.81 8.86
N ALA A 39 -24.37 -2.89 8.24
CA ALA A 39 -25.82 -3.03 8.10
C ALA A 39 -26.22 -4.26 7.27
N GLY A 40 -25.41 -4.63 6.27
CA GLY A 40 -25.58 -5.84 5.46
C GLY A 40 -25.06 -7.14 6.09
N LEU A 41 -24.19 -7.05 7.11
CA LEU A 41 -23.53 -8.21 7.76
C LEU A 41 -24.18 -8.64 9.08
N LYS A 42 -25.34 -8.09 9.46
CA LYS A 42 -26.01 -8.28 10.76
C LYS A 42 -26.23 -9.75 11.20
N ASN A 43 -26.05 -10.74 10.31
CA ASN A 43 -26.26 -12.16 10.60
C ASN A 43 -24.98 -13.02 10.63
N ILE A 44 -23.78 -12.44 10.55
CA ILE A 44 -22.53 -13.25 10.55
C ILE A 44 -21.99 -13.39 11.97
N VAL A 45 -22.11 -14.60 12.54
CA VAL A 45 -21.45 -14.98 13.78
C VAL A 45 -20.19 -15.78 13.44
N GLY A 46 -19.01 -15.23 13.79
CA GLY A 46 -17.75 -15.98 13.85
C GLY A 46 -16.96 -16.20 12.56
N GLY A 47 -17.11 -15.33 11.54
CA GLY A 47 -16.40 -15.44 10.26
C GLY A 47 -15.72 -14.15 9.80
N GLU A 48 -14.95 -14.24 8.72
CA GLU A 48 -14.34 -13.09 8.06
C GLU A 48 -15.41 -12.10 7.57
N LEU A 49 -15.20 -10.82 7.86
CA LEU A 49 -16.04 -9.74 7.34
C LEU A 49 -15.66 -9.45 5.88
N LYS A 50 -16.13 -10.27 4.94
CA LYS A 50 -15.72 -10.25 3.51
C LYS A 50 -15.68 -8.84 2.90
N ALA A 51 -16.74 -8.06 3.09
CA ALA A 51 -16.81 -6.70 2.56
C ALA A 51 -15.77 -5.73 3.19
N TYR A 52 -15.38 -5.93 4.46
CA TYR A 52 -14.25 -5.20 5.04
C TYR A 52 -12.91 -5.69 4.48
N THR A 53 -12.76 -7.00 4.26
CA THR A 53 -11.56 -7.54 3.62
C THR A 53 -11.39 -6.99 2.21
N GLU A 54 -12.45 -6.99 1.40
CA GLU A 54 -12.48 -6.42 0.05
C GLU A 54 -12.07 -4.94 0.08
N LEU A 55 -12.67 -4.15 0.98
CA LEU A 55 -12.31 -2.74 1.16
C LEU A 55 -10.83 -2.55 1.53
N LEU A 56 -10.29 -3.40 2.41
CA LEU A 56 -8.88 -3.34 2.79
C LEU A 56 -7.95 -3.78 1.65
N MET A 57 -8.38 -4.72 0.81
CA MET A 57 -7.63 -5.11 -0.39
C MET A 57 -7.58 -3.97 -1.39
N GLU A 58 -8.72 -3.33 -1.68
CA GLU A 58 -8.78 -2.15 -2.57
C GLU A 58 -7.91 -1.01 -2.05
N ALA A 59 -7.99 -0.72 -0.75
CA ALA A 59 -7.17 0.31 -0.14
C ALA A 59 -5.67 0.00 -0.30
N ARG A 60 -5.26 -1.25 -0.07
CA ARG A 60 -3.85 -1.68 -0.24
C ARG A 60 -3.36 -1.51 -1.66
N THR A 61 -4.15 -1.97 -2.62
CA THR A 61 -3.83 -1.84 -4.05
C THR A 61 -3.67 -0.38 -4.44
N GLU A 62 -4.57 0.50 -3.97
CA GLU A 62 -4.50 1.93 -4.26
C GLU A 62 -3.28 2.60 -3.61
N ALA A 63 -3.03 2.36 -2.33
CA ALA A 63 -1.89 2.94 -1.61
C ALA A 63 -0.56 2.46 -2.22
N LEU A 64 -0.46 1.17 -2.55
CA LEU A 64 0.70 0.57 -3.22
C LEU A 64 0.92 1.20 -4.60
N GLY A 65 -0.13 1.32 -5.41
CA GLY A 65 -0.05 1.94 -6.74
C GLY A 65 0.40 3.40 -6.67
N ARG A 66 -0.08 4.17 -5.68
CA ARG A 66 0.36 5.56 -5.45
C ARG A 66 1.84 5.63 -5.04
N MET A 67 2.29 4.74 -4.15
CA MET A 67 3.71 4.64 -3.76
C MET A 67 4.60 4.28 -4.96
N MET A 68 4.15 3.35 -5.78
CA MET A 68 4.87 2.97 -6.99
C MET A 68 4.96 4.14 -7.97
N MET A 69 3.88 4.88 -8.15
CA MET A 69 3.85 6.06 -9.02
C MET A 69 4.77 7.17 -8.51
N ASP A 70 4.79 7.43 -7.20
CA ASP A 70 5.70 8.39 -6.56
C ASP A 70 7.18 8.02 -6.75
N GLY A 71 7.53 6.73 -6.64
CA GLY A 71 8.87 6.25 -6.99
C GLY A 71 9.19 6.43 -8.47
N ALA A 72 8.28 6.01 -9.35
CA ALA A 72 8.46 6.07 -10.80
C ALA A 72 8.63 7.50 -11.32
N GLN A 73 7.89 8.47 -10.78
CA GLN A 73 8.01 9.90 -11.14
C GLN A 73 9.40 10.48 -10.85
N ARG A 74 10.16 9.86 -9.94
CA ARG A 74 11.54 10.23 -9.59
C ARG A 74 12.60 9.42 -10.34
N GLY A 75 12.17 8.56 -11.27
CA GLY A 75 13.04 7.70 -12.07
C GLY A 75 13.40 6.37 -11.40
N ALA A 76 12.68 5.95 -10.36
CA ALA A 76 12.86 4.62 -9.78
C ALA A 76 12.33 3.54 -10.74
N ASN A 77 13.03 2.40 -10.78
CA ASN A 77 12.52 1.18 -11.42
C ASN A 77 12.20 0.08 -10.40
N ALA A 78 12.45 0.33 -9.10
CA ALA A 78 12.00 -0.51 -8.01
C ALA A 78 11.74 0.28 -6.71
N VAL A 79 10.92 -0.29 -5.83
CA VAL A 79 10.77 0.14 -4.42
C VAL A 79 11.05 -1.05 -3.50
N VAL A 80 12.08 -0.94 -2.66
CA VAL A 80 12.48 -1.98 -1.71
C VAL A 80 12.02 -1.63 -0.30
N ASN A 81 12.08 -2.60 0.62
CA ASN A 81 11.67 -2.45 2.01
C ASN A 81 10.23 -1.90 2.13
N VAL A 82 9.31 -2.39 1.29
CA VAL A 82 7.91 -1.95 1.30
C VAL A 82 7.23 -2.35 2.61
N ARG A 83 6.53 -1.39 3.20
CA ARG A 83 5.79 -1.52 4.45
C ARG A 83 4.41 -0.88 4.31
N PHE A 84 3.47 -1.39 5.10
CA PHE A 84 2.15 -0.78 5.26
C PHE A 84 1.96 -0.34 6.70
N ALA A 85 1.34 0.82 6.88
CA ALA A 85 0.88 1.32 8.17
C ALA A 85 -0.57 1.76 8.06
N THR A 86 -1.31 1.71 9.18
CA THR A 86 -2.65 2.27 9.26
C THR A 86 -2.71 3.26 10.40
N SER A 87 -3.46 4.34 10.22
CA SER A 87 -3.67 5.36 11.25
C SER A 87 -5.14 5.78 11.27
N SER A 88 -5.66 6.14 12.44
CA SER A 88 -6.93 6.85 12.51
C SER A 88 -6.65 8.34 12.36
N VAL A 89 -7.30 8.99 11.39
CA VAL A 89 -7.00 10.39 11.04
C VAL A 89 -8.00 11.35 11.68
N ALA A 90 -9.28 11.32 11.28
CA ALA A 90 -10.29 12.24 11.77
C ALA A 90 -11.66 11.57 11.90
N GLY A 91 -12.40 11.85 12.99
CA GLY A 91 -13.86 11.72 13.13
C GLY A 91 -14.57 10.43 12.67
N GLY A 92 -13.81 9.40 12.31
CA GLY A 92 -14.32 8.30 11.52
C GLY A 92 -13.71 8.09 10.15
N ALA A 93 -12.41 8.28 9.99
CA ALA A 93 -11.67 7.83 8.82
C ALA A 93 -10.38 7.15 9.25
N ALA A 94 -9.94 6.18 8.45
CA ALA A 94 -8.66 5.51 8.60
C ALA A 94 -7.83 5.71 7.33
N GLU A 95 -6.57 6.05 7.51
CA GLU A 95 -5.57 6.05 6.45
C GLU A 95 -4.95 4.66 6.37
N LEU A 96 -4.77 4.19 5.15
CA LEU A 96 -3.82 3.14 4.82
C LEU A 96 -2.65 3.77 4.06
N PHE A 97 -1.46 3.61 4.61
CA PHE A 97 -0.21 4.17 4.12
C PHE A 97 0.72 3.05 3.65
N ALA A 98 1.24 3.16 2.44
CA ALA A 98 2.30 2.33 1.89
C ALA A 98 3.57 3.17 1.73
N TYR A 99 4.70 2.63 2.17
CA TYR A 99 5.99 3.30 2.03
C TYR A 99 7.14 2.31 1.82
N GLY A 100 8.23 2.79 1.23
CA GLY A 100 9.46 2.03 1.02
C GLY A 100 10.57 2.94 0.50
N THR A 101 11.67 2.36 0.02
CA THR A 101 12.78 3.13 -0.58
C THR A 101 12.74 3.00 -2.09
N ALA A 102 12.53 4.12 -2.79
CA ALA A 102 12.66 4.19 -4.24
C ALA A 102 14.13 4.02 -4.65
N VAL A 103 14.39 3.10 -5.58
CA VAL A 103 15.74 2.78 -6.04
C VAL A 103 15.78 2.58 -7.56
N VAL A 104 16.98 2.72 -8.11
CA VAL A 104 17.32 2.20 -9.44
C VAL A 104 18.12 0.93 -9.23
N VAL A 105 17.69 -0.16 -9.86
CA VAL A 105 18.38 -1.45 -9.87
C VAL A 105 18.77 -1.86 -11.29
N GLU A 106 19.86 -2.61 -11.40
CA GLU A 106 20.35 -3.24 -12.64
C GLU A 106 20.53 -4.74 -12.37
N GLN A 107 20.28 -5.56 -13.39
CA GLN A 107 20.51 -7.01 -13.29
C GLN A 107 22.02 -7.26 -13.12
N GLU A 108 22.37 -8.16 -12.20
CA GLU A 108 23.77 -8.55 -11.93
C GLU A 108 24.42 -9.31 -13.09
#